data_AF-A0A401RRL6-F1
#
_entry.id   AF-A0A401RRL6-F1
#
_cell.length_a   1.000
_cell.length_b   1.000
_cell.length_c   1.000
_cell.angle_alpha   90.00
_cell.angle_beta   90.00
_cell.angle_gamma   90.00
#
_symmetry.space_group_name_H-M   'P 1'
#
loop_
_entity.id
_entity.type
_entity.pdbx_description
1 polymer ?
#
loop_
_entity_poly.entity_id
_entity_poly.type
_entity_poly.pdbx_seq_one_letter_code
_entity_poly.pdbx_strand_id
1 'polypeptide(L)'
;MLYYVLFDGGCNPYAQTGRSKLQSQRVTLNQQIIKAMRLRAGAENLLRATDNSKVRETVLLELSFVNSNLQLLKEELEGLNSSVEVYQNEKAALCFPLIPLGLKETKEVDFVTPLRDFIEEHYGDDPAEYEDKILDLMDLRQVRTPIMGELGWLFHV
;
A
#
# COMPACT_ATOMS: atom_id res chain seq x y z
N MET A 1 8.82 -19.73 -23.80
CA MET A 1 9.94 -19.22 -22.99
C MET A 1 9.35 -18.55 -21.75
N LEU A 2 9.42 -19.24 -20.61
CA LEU A 2 8.98 -18.72 -19.32
C LEU A 2 10.10 -17.84 -18.77
N TYR A 3 9.93 -16.51 -18.84
CA TYR A 3 10.77 -15.59 -18.08
C TYR A 3 10.37 -15.69 -16.60
N TYR A 4 11.01 -16.60 -15.90
CA TYR A 4 11.15 -16.49 -14.46
C TYR A 4 11.90 -15.18 -14.18
N VAL A 5 11.17 -14.14 -13.79
CA VAL A 5 11.77 -13.03 -13.04
C VAL A 5 12.14 -13.63 -11.68
N LEU A 6 13.32 -14.26 -11.64
CA LEU A 6 14.06 -14.47 -10.42
C LEU A 6 14.17 -13.10 -9.75
N PHE A 7 13.44 -12.92 -8.66
CA PHE A 7 13.78 -11.93 -7.65
C PHE A 7 15.11 -12.40 -7.03
N ASP A 8 16.20 -12.23 -7.77
CA ASP A 8 17.54 -12.56 -7.34
C ASP A 8 17.99 -11.46 -6.39
N GLY A 9 17.67 -11.64 -5.12
CA GLY A 9 18.03 -10.67 -4.09
C GLY A 9 17.16 -10.74 -2.87
N GLY A 10 17.39 -11.75 -2.02
CA GLY A 10 17.27 -11.48 -0.60
C GLY A 10 18.06 -10.21 -0.25
N CYS A 11 17.54 -9.39 0.65
CA CYS A 11 18.17 -8.13 1.03
C CYS A 11 19.56 -8.44 1.63
N ASN A 12 20.64 -8.15 0.90
CA ASN A 12 21.99 -8.31 1.42
C ASN A 12 22.12 -7.44 2.70
N PRO A 13 22.34 -8.02 3.89
CA PRO A 13 22.40 -7.27 5.15
C PRO A 13 23.60 -6.30 5.20
N TYR A 14 24.61 -6.51 4.35
CA TYR A 14 25.78 -5.64 4.21
C TYR A 14 25.61 -4.58 3.11
N ALA A 15 24.61 -4.70 2.24
CA ALA A 15 24.31 -3.65 1.29
C ALA A 15 23.63 -2.51 2.04
N GLN A 16 24.30 -1.36 2.16
CA GLN A 16 23.79 -0.12 2.79
C GLN A 16 22.69 0.56 1.95
N THR A 17 21.70 -0.21 1.50
CA THR A 17 20.47 0.33 0.93
C THR A 17 19.72 1.12 2.00
N GLY A 18 18.93 2.13 1.62
CA GLY A 18 18.10 2.86 2.58
C GLY A 18 17.21 1.92 3.41
N ARG A 19 16.73 0.83 2.80
CA ARG A 19 15.90 -0.19 3.44
C ARG A 19 16.61 -0.96 4.56
N SER A 20 17.85 -1.39 4.37
CA SER A 20 18.60 -2.13 5.41
C SER A 20 18.97 -1.24 6.60
N LYS A 21 19.19 0.07 6.36
CA LYS A 21 19.39 1.07 7.42
C LYS A 21 18.14 1.24 8.29
N LEU A 22 16.97 1.46 7.68
CA LEU A 22 15.72 1.55 8.44
C LEU A 22 15.41 0.26 9.20
N GLN A 23 15.69 -0.91 8.60
CA GLN A 23 15.46 -2.19 9.28
C GLN A 23 16.37 -2.36 10.50
N SER A 24 17.64 -1.97 10.41
CA SER A 24 18.57 -1.99 11.55
C SER A 24 18.10 -1.07 12.68
N GLN A 25 17.59 0.12 12.34
CA GLN A 25 16.99 1.04 13.30
C GLN A 25 15.74 0.45 13.97
N ARG A 26 14.84 -0.18 13.21
CA ARG A 26 13.65 -0.87 13.75
C ARG A 26 14.01 -1.97 14.75
N VAL A 27 15.02 -2.78 14.43
CA VAL A 27 15.50 -3.83 15.34
C VAL A 27 16.02 -3.22 16.64
N THR A 28 16.79 -2.14 16.53
CA THR A 28 17.34 -1.41 17.67
C THR A 28 16.24 -0.83 18.57
N LEU A 29 15.25 -0.14 17.98
CA LEU A 29 14.11 0.42 18.70
C LEU A 29 13.28 -0.66 19.39
N ASN A 30 13.00 -1.77 18.71
CA ASN A 30 12.27 -2.88 19.33
C ASN A 30 13.02 -3.48 20.53
N GLN A 31 14.34 -3.61 20.46
CA GLN A 31 15.14 -4.06 21.60
C GLN A 31 15.05 -3.08 22.78
N GLN A 32 15.09 -1.78 22.51
CA GLN A 32 14.94 -0.75 23.54
C GLN A 32 13.54 -0.75 24.17
N ILE A 33 12.48 -0.90 23.37
CA ILE A 33 11.09 -1.03 23.84
C ILE A 33 10.95 -2.26 24.75
N ILE A 34 11.46 -3.42 24.33
CA ILE A 34 11.41 -4.65 25.14
C ILE A 34 12.14 -4.44 26.47
N LYS A 35 13.30 -3.78 26.46
CA LYS A 35 14.05 -3.45 27.67
C LYS A 35 13.25 -2.52 28.59
N ALA A 36 12.67 -1.44 28.05
CA ALA A 36 11.85 -0.51 28.81
C ALA A 36 10.59 -1.17 29.39
N MET A 37 9.91 -2.04 28.64
CA MET A 37 8.77 -2.81 29.13
C MET A 37 9.16 -3.72 30.31
N ARG A 38 10.31 -4.39 30.23
CA ARG A 38 10.83 -5.23 31.33
C ARG A 38 11.17 -4.41 32.56
N LEU A 39 11.80 -3.24 32.39
CA LEU A 39 12.10 -2.32 33.49
C LEU A 39 10.83 -1.82 34.16
N ARG A 40 9.81 -1.45 33.37
CA ARG A 40 8.50 -1.04 33.89
C ARG A 40 7.87 -2.12 34.74
N ALA A 41 7.81 -3.35 34.23
CA ALA A 41 7.28 -4.49 34.97
C ALA A 41 8.07 -4.77 36.26
N GLY A 42 9.41 -4.63 36.23
CA GLY A 42 10.26 -4.75 37.42
C GLY A 42 9.96 -3.67 38.47
N ALA A 43 9.82 -2.42 38.05
CA ALA A 43 9.46 -1.30 38.93
C ALA A 43 8.05 -1.46 39.53
N GLU A 44 7.07 -1.88 38.73
CA GLU A 44 5.71 -2.18 39.21
C GLU A 44 5.72 -3.31 40.27
N ASN A 45 6.51 -4.36 40.05
CA ASN A 45 6.65 -5.46 41.00
C ASN A 45 7.32 -5.00 42.31
N LEU A 46 8.38 -4.20 42.21
CA LEU A 46 9.06 -3.64 43.38
C LEU A 46 8.13 -2.74 44.19
N LEU A 47 7.31 -1.91 43.52
CA LEU A 47 6.32 -1.04 44.15
C LEU A 47 5.24 -1.83 44.93
N ARG A 48 4.85 -3.01 44.42
CA ARG A 48 3.92 -3.93 45.10
C ARG A 48 4.55 -4.63 46.30
N ALA A 49 5.85 -4.93 46.24
CA ALA A 49 6.55 -5.72 47.25
C ALA A 49 7.15 -4.89 48.40
N THR A 50 7.21 -3.55 48.27
CA THR A 50 7.89 -2.68 49.24
C THR A 50 6.92 -1.85 50.09
N ASP A 51 7.13 -1.90 51.41
CA ASP A 51 6.42 -1.08 52.40
C ASP A 51 7.24 0.17 52.82
N ASN A 52 8.48 0.31 52.33
CA ASN A 52 9.34 1.43 52.66
C ASN A 52 8.97 2.68 51.85
N SER A 53 8.44 3.70 52.52
CA SER A 53 7.99 4.96 51.90
C SER A 53 9.04 5.64 51.01
N LYS A 54 10.32 5.61 51.38
CA LYS A 54 11.38 6.25 50.57
C LYS A 54 11.61 5.48 49.26
N VAL A 55 11.67 4.16 49.34
CA VAL A 55 11.82 3.30 48.16
C VAL A 55 10.61 3.44 47.25
N ARG A 56 9.39 3.54 47.81
CA ARG A 56 8.17 3.77 47.03
C ARG A 56 8.22 5.06 46.22
N GLU A 57 8.62 6.17 46.85
CA GLU A 57 8.72 7.47 46.17
C GLU A 57 9.74 7.43 45.02
N THR A 58 10.92 6.84 45.25
CA THR A 58 11.92 6.66 44.21
C THR A 58 11.40 5.80 43.05
N VAL A 59 10.76 4.67 43.35
CA VAL A 59 10.21 3.76 42.33
C VAL A 59 9.10 4.44 41.52
N LEU A 60 8.26 5.28 42.13
CA LEU A 60 7.23 6.04 41.42
C LEU A 60 7.83 7.03 40.43
N LEU A 61 8.90 7.73 40.82
CA LEU A 61 9.62 8.65 39.94
C LEU A 61 10.26 7.91 38.75
N GLU A 62 10.95 6.80 39.02
CA GLU A 62 11.55 5.95 37.99
C GLU A 62 10.49 5.35 37.05
N LEU A 63 9.34 4.94 37.60
CA LEU A 63 8.24 4.41 36.79
C LEU A 63 7.69 5.47 35.83
N SER A 64 7.56 6.73 36.30
CA SER A 64 7.19 7.86 35.44
C SER A 64 8.20 8.08 34.31
N PHE A 65 9.50 8.06 34.65
CA PHE A 65 10.57 8.19 33.66
C PHE A 65 10.53 7.06 32.60
N VAL A 66 10.41 5.81 33.04
CA VAL A 66 10.33 4.65 32.14
C VAL A 66 9.09 4.72 31.25
N ASN A 67 7.96 5.22 31.76
CA ASN A 67 6.74 5.40 30.97
C ASN A 67 6.92 6.45 29.86
N SER A 68 7.47 7.61 30.19
CA SER A 68 7.77 8.65 29.20
C SER A 68 8.75 8.16 28.14
N ASN A 69 9.81 7.43 28.55
CA ASN A 69 10.76 6.84 27.60
C ASN A 69 10.10 5.79 26.69
N LEU A 70 9.24 4.94 27.25
CA LEU A 70 8.51 3.93 26.47
C LEU A 70 7.58 4.57 25.43
N GLN A 71 6.97 5.71 25.76
CA GLN A 71 6.13 6.48 24.83
C GLN A 71 6.96 7.02 23.67
N LEU A 72 8.08 7.70 23.97
CA LEU A 72 8.98 8.24 22.94
C LEU A 72 9.49 7.15 21.98
N LEU A 73 9.93 6.01 22.51
CA LEU A 73 10.41 4.90 21.68
C LEU A 73 9.33 4.32 20.76
N LYS A 74 8.07 4.32 21.20
CA LYS A 74 6.94 3.87 20.37
C LYS A 74 6.61 4.87 19.27
N GLU A 75 6.61 6.16 19.59
CA GLU A 75 6.39 7.23 18.62
C GLU A 75 7.49 7.23 17.55
N GLU A 76 8.76 7.04 17.94
CA GLU A 76 9.88 6.92 17.01
C GLU A 76 9.74 5.69 16.10
N LEU A 77 9.32 4.54 16.65
CA LEU A 77 9.06 3.34 15.86
C LEU A 77 7.90 3.53 14.88
N GLU A 78 6.85 4.25 15.29
CA GLU A 78 5.71 4.58 14.43
C GLU A 78 6.14 5.51 13.28
N GLY A 79 6.93 6.56 13.57
CA GLY A 79 7.53 7.42 12.56
C GLY A 79 8.40 6.64 11.57
N LEU A 80 9.18 5.67 12.06
CA LEU A 80 10.01 4.81 11.21
C LEU A 80 9.19 3.82 10.37
N ASN A 81 8.00 3.43 10.83
CA ASN A 81 7.09 2.57 10.08
C ASN A 81 6.30 3.34 9.02
N SER A 82 6.06 4.63 9.23
CA SER A 82 5.40 5.53 8.26
C SER A 82 6.37 6.19 7.28
N SER A 83 7.68 6.10 7.50
CA SER A 83 8.70 6.66 6.59
C SER A 83 8.56 6.13 5.16
N VAL A 84 8.37 7.06 4.22
CA VAL A 84 8.31 6.80 2.77
C VAL A 84 9.67 7.10 2.10
N GLU A 85 10.66 7.58 2.85
CA GLU A 85 11.96 8.08 2.31
C GLU A 85 12.73 7.03 1.51
N VAL A 86 12.61 5.73 1.86
CA VAL A 86 13.23 4.63 1.11
C VAL A 86 12.63 4.46 -0.29
N TYR A 87 11.41 4.95 -0.50
CA TYR A 87 10.68 4.90 -1.76
C TYR A 87 10.80 6.22 -2.55
N GLN A 88 11.18 7.33 -1.91
CA GLN A 88 11.31 8.65 -2.54
C GLN A 88 12.72 8.91 -3.09
N ASN A 89 13.31 7.96 -3.80
CA ASN A 89 14.54 8.26 -4.54
C ASN A 89 14.16 9.06 -5.79
N GLU A 90 14.62 10.31 -5.90
CA GLU A 90 14.38 11.19 -7.06
C GLU A 90 14.83 10.56 -8.40
N LYS A 91 15.74 9.58 -8.35
CA LYS A 91 16.19 8.80 -9.52
C LYS A 91 15.36 7.54 -9.79
N ALA A 92 14.44 7.16 -8.89
CA ALA A 92 13.64 5.93 -8.94
C ALA A 92 12.16 6.17 -9.28
N ALA A 93 11.80 7.35 -9.81
CA ALA A 93 10.49 7.57 -10.43
C ALA A 93 10.14 6.55 -11.53
N LEU A 94 11.12 5.74 -11.98
CA LEU A 94 10.99 4.75 -13.06
C LEU A 94 10.90 3.28 -12.62
N CYS A 95 11.00 2.93 -11.33
CA CYS A 95 10.99 1.51 -10.93
C CYS A 95 10.32 1.27 -9.57
N PHE A 96 9.06 1.68 -9.45
CA PHE A 96 8.20 1.15 -8.41
C PHE A 96 7.66 -0.20 -8.86
N PRO A 97 7.74 -1.27 -8.04
CA PRO A 97 7.02 -2.51 -8.33
C PRO A 97 5.53 -2.20 -8.27
N LEU A 98 4.90 -2.03 -9.43
CA LEU A 98 3.46 -1.87 -9.54
C LEU A 98 2.78 -3.23 -9.39
N ILE A 99 1.65 -3.27 -8.68
CA ILE A 99 0.79 -4.44 -8.67
C ILE A 99 -0.10 -4.34 -9.92
N PRO A 100 0.03 -5.25 -10.90
CA PRO A 100 -0.86 -5.23 -12.05
C PRO A 100 -2.29 -5.56 -11.58
N LEU A 101 -3.24 -4.71 -11.93
CA LEU A 101 -4.65 -4.99 -11.73
C LEU A 101 -5.17 -5.75 -12.95
N GLY A 102 -5.93 -6.82 -12.70
CA GLY A 102 -6.64 -7.52 -13.77
C GLY A 102 -7.72 -6.62 -14.37
N LEU A 103 -7.93 -6.72 -15.68
CA LEU A 103 -9.08 -6.12 -16.32
C LEU A 103 -10.34 -6.90 -15.95
N LYS A 104 -11.48 -6.20 -15.82
CA LYS A 104 -12.77 -6.85 -15.60
C LYS A 104 -13.25 -7.49 -16.89
N GLU A 105 -13.90 -8.64 -16.78
CA GLU A 105 -14.62 -9.25 -17.89
C GLU A 105 -15.83 -8.39 -18.27
N THR A 106 -15.96 -8.10 -19.56
CA THR A 106 -17.14 -7.41 -20.09
C THR A 106 -18.22 -8.42 -20.46
N LYS A 107 -19.47 -8.11 -20.11
CA LYS A 107 -20.64 -8.84 -20.58
C LYS A 107 -21.15 -8.23 -21.89
N GLU A 108 -21.81 -9.03 -22.71
CA GLU A 108 -22.55 -8.54 -23.87
C GLU A 108 -23.69 -7.64 -23.39
N VAL A 109 -23.82 -6.50 -24.07
CA VAL A 109 -24.86 -5.50 -23.81
C VAL A 109 -25.35 -5.09 -25.19
N ASP A 110 -26.66 -5.20 -25.39
CA ASP A 110 -27.32 -4.75 -26.59
C ASP A 110 -27.61 -3.24 -26.46
N PHE A 111 -26.98 -2.44 -27.32
CA PHE A 111 -27.18 -1.00 -27.41
C PHE A 111 -28.13 -0.60 -28.54
N VAL A 112 -28.57 -1.54 -29.38
CA VAL A 112 -29.42 -1.23 -30.54
C VAL A 112 -30.75 -0.66 -30.09
N THR A 113 -31.51 -1.41 -29.29
CA THR A 113 -32.83 -0.96 -28.83
C THR A 113 -32.76 0.34 -28.02
N PRO A 114 -31.89 0.47 -26.99
CA PRO A 114 -31.82 1.69 -26.20
C PRO A 114 -31.43 2.94 -27.00
N LEU A 115 -30.52 2.82 -27.98
CA LEU A 115 -30.11 3.95 -28.80
C LEU A 115 -31.17 4.34 -29.81
N ARG A 116 -31.87 3.36 -30.41
CA ARG A 116 -32.97 3.64 -31.32
C ARG A 116 -34.11 4.36 -30.62
N ASP A 117 -34.54 3.86 -29.47
CA ASP A 117 -35.57 4.49 -28.65
C ASP A 117 -35.16 5.92 -28.26
N PHE A 118 -33.88 6.12 -27.89
CA PHE A 118 -33.35 7.43 -27.52
C PHE A 118 -33.31 8.42 -28.70
N ILE A 119 -32.95 7.97 -29.90
CA ILE A 119 -32.90 8.81 -31.11
C ILE A 119 -34.31 9.26 -31.49
N GLU A 120 -35.27 8.34 -31.51
CA GLU A 120 -36.66 8.63 -31.85
C GLU A 120 -37.30 9.56 -30.80
N GLU A 121 -37.08 9.33 -29.51
CA GLU A 121 -37.69 10.11 -28.43
C GLU A 121 -37.07 11.51 -28.28
N HIS A 122 -35.74 11.63 -28.34
CA HIS A 122 -35.05 12.89 -28.00
C HIS A 122 -34.67 13.76 -29.20
N TYR A 123 -34.44 13.15 -30.37
CA TYR A 123 -34.07 13.89 -31.59
C TYR A 123 -35.20 13.92 -32.62
N GLY A 124 -36.13 12.96 -32.57
CA GLY A 124 -37.22 12.85 -33.55
C GLY A 124 -36.71 12.45 -34.94
N ASP A 125 -35.49 11.94 -35.02
CA ASP A 125 -34.87 11.42 -36.24
C ASP A 125 -35.29 9.96 -36.47
N ASP A 126 -35.21 9.47 -37.71
CA ASP A 126 -35.40 8.06 -38.03
C ASP A 126 -34.18 7.25 -37.53
N PRO A 127 -34.35 6.32 -36.58
CA PRO A 127 -33.24 5.52 -36.07
C PRO A 127 -32.56 4.65 -37.13
N ALA A 128 -33.25 4.34 -38.24
CA ALA A 128 -32.69 3.54 -39.33
C ALA A 128 -31.46 4.20 -39.99
N GLU A 129 -31.35 5.53 -39.96
CA GLU A 129 -30.20 6.26 -40.52
C GLU A 129 -28.90 6.06 -39.71
N TYR A 130 -29.01 5.55 -38.49
CA TYR A 130 -27.89 5.36 -37.57
C TYR A 130 -27.57 3.88 -37.31
N GLU A 131 -28.35 2.95 -37.87
CA GLU A 131 -28.20 1.51 -37.64
C GLU A 131 -26.77 1.03 -37.95
N ASP A 132 -26.20 1.43 -39.09
CA ASP A 132 -24.83 1.07 -39.47
C ASP A 132 -23.80 1.53 -38.42
N LYS A 133 -23.95 2.75 -37.88
CA LYS A 133 -23.05 3.30 -36.86
C LYS A 133 -23.23 2.63 -35.51
N ILE A 134 -24.45 2.20 -35.19
CA ILE A 134 -24.76 1.46 -33.97
C ILE A 134 -24.15 0.06 -34.04
N LEU A 135 -24.21 -0.60 -35.21
CA LEU A 135 -23.56 -1.89 -35.44
C LEU A 135 -22.03 -1.77 -35.38
N ASP A 136 -21.44 -0.74 -35.99
CA ASP A 136 -20.00 -0.45 -35.87
C ASP A 136 -19.59 -0.29 -34.39
N LEU A 137 -20.41 0.39 -33.58
CA LEU A 137 -20.18 0.53 -32.14
C LEU A 137 -20.25 -0.83 -31.40
N MET A 138 -21.20 -1.69 -31.77
CA MET A 138 -21.30 -3.03 -31.20
C MET A 138 -20.09 -3.90 -31.53
N ASP A 139 -19.61 -3.82 -32.77
CA ASP A 139 -18.44 -4.55 -33.26
C ASP A 139 -17.17 -4.06 -32.56
N LEU A 140 -16.98 -2.75 -32.42
CA LEU A 140 -15.87 -2.17 -31.67
C LEU A 140 -15.87 -2.62 -30.20
N ARG A 141 -17.05 -2.77 -29.60
CA ARG A 141 -17.19 -3.27 -28.22
C ARG A 141 -16.86 -4.75 -28.09
N GLN A 142 -16.88 -5.51 -29.18
CA GLN A 142 -16.53 -6.92 -29.18
C GLN A 142 -15.03 -7.18 -28.92
N VAL A 143 -14.18 -6.13 -28.95
CA VAL A 143 -12.77 -6.20 -28.56
C VAL A 143 -12.64 -6.33 -27.04
N ARG A 144 -12.77 -7.55 -26.54
CA ARG A 144 -12.79 -7.90 -25.10
C ARG A 144 -11.41 -7.97 -24.45
N THR A 145 -10.34 -7.78 -25.21
CA THR A 145 -8.96 -7.83 -24.67
C THR A 145 -8.10 -6.82 -25.39
N PRO A 146 -7.92 -5.60 -24.84
CA PRO A 146 -6.93 -4.68 -25.38
C PRO A 146 -5.53 -5.27 -25.21
N ILE A 147 -4.71 -5.18 -26.25
CA ILE A 147 -3.31 -5.60 -26.20
C ILE A 147 -2.51 -4.42 -25.67
N MET A 148 -1.66 -4.65 -24.67
CA MET A 148 -0.77 -3.60 -24.18
C MET A 148 0.39 -3.42 -25.16
N GLY A 149 0.42 -2.29 -25.87
CA GLY A 149 1.52 -1.89 -26.76
C GLY A 149 2.38 -0.76 -26.18
N GLU A 150 3.45 -0.38 -26.86
CA GLU A 150 4.43 0.63 -26.40
C GLU A 150 3.83 2.02 -26.15
N LEU A 151 2.70 2.34 -26.76
CA LEU A 151 1.99 3.63 -26.63
C LEU A 151 0.72 3.54 -25.75
N GLY A 152 0.45 2.39 -25.12
CA GLY A 152 -0.75 2.16 -24.30
C GLY A 152 -1.60 0.99 -24.78
N TRP A 153 -2.88 0.97 -24.37
CA TRP A 153 -3.84 -0.06 -24.76
C TRP A 153 -4.19 0.07 -26.24
N LEU A 154 -3.76 -0.89 -27.06
CA LEU A 154 -4.08 -0.99 -28.47
C LEU A 154 -5.31 -1.89 -28.64
N PHE A 155 -6.35 -1.32 -29.22
CA PHE A 155 -7.49 -2.06 -29.74
C PHE A 155 -7.19 -2.34 -31.22
N HIS A 156 -6.85 -3.58 -31.55
CA HIS A 156 -6.77 -3.99 -32.96
C HIS A 156 -8.19 -4.35 -33.41
N VAL A 157 -8.63 -3.69 -34.49
CA VAL A 157 -9.83 -4.03 -35.26
C VAL A 157 -9.47 -5.12 -36.25
#